data_AF-A0A445I4X6-F1
#
_entry.id   AF-A0A445I4X6-F1
#
_cell.length_a   1.000
_cell.length_b   1.000
_cell.length_c   1.000
_cell.angle_alpha   90.00
_cell.angle_beta   90.00
_cell.angle_gamma   90.00
#
_symmetry.space_group_name_H-M   'P 1'
#
loop_
_entity.id
_entity.type
_entity.pdbx_description
1 polymer ?
#
loop_
_entity_poly.entity_id
_entity_poly.type
_entity_poly.pdbx_seq_one_letter_code
_entity_poly.pdbx_strand_id
1 'polypeptide(L)'
;MECEQSFIDKTPCHETRCYENFRMKKDVFMKFCESLKEVGNLCDGKKVSIEEAVAMFLIRICHNLRHWVVTERFQHSLHTVNKWFWIILKAVCKLGTGIIHQINQTSTHPHIRGNPKYYLYFKDCIGAIDGTHVSSWARASKQTAFHGRKVLVTQNVLTVCDFDMLFTFVYSGWEGTTNDSKVFLDALSPENNFPKPNGEGTNIICAIFVKDVDVHVEKKNYSIKDTLH
;
A
#
# COMPACT_ATOMS: atom_id res chain seq x y z
N MET A 1 -42.30 -3.39 -13.49
CA MET A 1 -40.96 -2.79 -13.65
C MET A 1 -40.47 -2.43 -12.26
N GLU A 2 -39.77 -3.36 -11.61
CA GLU A 2 -39.05 -3.08 -10.35
C GLU A 2 -37.60 -3.44 -10.63
N CYS A 3 -36.80 -2.45 -10.99
CA CYS A 3 -35.38 -2.62 -11.25
C CYS A 3 -34.68 -1.36 -10.78
N GLU A 4 -34.59 -1.17 -9.46
CA GLU A 4 -33.80 -0.10 -8.87
C GLU A 4 -33.52 -0.36 -7.37
N GLN A 5 -33.06 -1.57 -7.05
CA GLN A 5 -32.32 -1.78 -5.80
C GLN A 5 -30.83 -1.80 -6.13
N SER A 6 -30.16 -0.73 -5.67
CA SER A 6 -28.73 -0.56 -5.72
C SER A 6 -28.02 -1.82 -5.19
N PHE A 7 -26.92 -2.23 -5.81
CA PHE A 7 -26.06 -3.31 -5.31
C PHE A 7 -25.59 -3.03 -3.86
N ILE A 8 -25.56 -1.76 -3.46
CA ILE A 8 -25.31 -1.29 -2.09
C ILE A 8 -26.43 -1.66 -1.12
N ASP A 9 -27.67 -1.94 -1.51
CA ASP A 9 -28.66 -2.42 -0.52
C ASP A 9 -28.54 -3.94 -0.28
N LYS A 10 -27.95 -4.67 -1.23
CA LYS A 10 -27.85 -6.14 -1.18
C LYS A 10 -26.50 -6.66 -0.65
N THR A 11 -25.46 -5.84 -0.63
CA THR A 11 -24.08 -6.26 -0.32
C THR A 11 -23.53 -5.87 1.07
N PRO A 12 -24.01 -4.83 1.80
CA PRO A 12 -23.43 -4.43 3.09
C PRO A 12 -24.10 -5.09 4.30
N CYS A 13 -25.01 -6.04 4.13
CA CYS A 13 -25.69 -6.66 5.28
C CYS A 13 -24.87 -7.77 5.94
N HIS A 14 -23.81 -8.30 5.30
CA HIS A 14 -22.99 -9.38 5.87
C HIS A 14 -21.52 -8.96 5.99
N GLU A 15 -21.02 -8.80 7.21
CA GLU A 15 -19.63 -8.42 7.49
C GLU A 15 -18.61 -9.29 6.75
N THR A 16 -18.88 -10.60 6.68
CA THR A 16 -18.07 -11.58 5.95
C THR A 16 -17.93 -11.22 4.48
N ARG A 17 -19.04 -10.85 3.82
CA ARG A 17 -19.04 -10.51 2.39
C ARG A 17 -18.31 -9.20 2.13
N CYS A 18 -18.42 -8.21 3.02
CA CYS A 18 -17.63 -6.99 2.92
C CYS A 18 -16.12 -7.30 2.98
N TYR A 19 -15.70 -8.12 3.94
CA TYR A 19 -14.30 -8.48 4.07
C TYR A 19 -13.80 -9.32 2.88
N GLU A 20 -14.58 -10.28 2.41
CA GLU A 20 -14.24 -11.10 1.24
C GLU A 20 -14.07 -10.25 -0.03
N ASN A 21 -14.96 -9.28 -0.27
CA ASN A 21 -14.97 -8.48 -1.50
C ASN A 21 -14.03 -7.26 -1.45
N PHE A 22 -13.87 -6.65 -0.27
CA PHE A 22 -13.20 -5.36 -0.10
C PHE A 22 -11.94 -5.44 0.78
N ARG A 23 -11.67 -6.59 1.41
CA ARG A 23 -10.56 -6.80 2.37
C ARG A 23 -10.60 -5.87 3.59
N MET A 24 -11.78 -5.36 3.92
CA MET A 24 -12.02 -4.49 5.07
C MET A 24 -13.38 -4.76 5.68
N LYS A 25 -13.50 -4.49 6.98
CA LYS A 25 -14.78 -4.54 7.69
C LYS A 25 -15.70 -3.42 7.18
N LYS A 26 -17.01 -3.59 7.38
CA LYS A 26 -18.02 -2.65 6.89
C LYS A 26 -17.85 -1.24 7.46
N ASP A 27 -17.59 -1.13 8.76
CA ASP A 27 -17.37 0.15 9.44
C ASP A 27 -16.13 0.87 8.90
N VAL A 28 -15.05 0.12 8.65
CA VAL A 28 -13.82 0.64 8.03
C VAL A 28 -14.08 1.09 6.60
N PHE A 29 -14.88 0.34 5.83
CA PHE A 29 -15.29 0.73 4.48
C PHE A 29 -16.04 2.06 4.45
N MET A 30 -17.01 2.24 5.35
CA MET A 30 -17.78 3.49 5.41
C MET A 30 -16.88 4.69 5.74
N LYS A 31 -16.00 4.54 6.76
CA LYS A 31 -15.01 5.57 7.12
C LYS A 31 -14.06 5.88 5.97
N PHE A 32 -13.65 4.86 5.22
CA PHE A 32 -12.80 5.02 4.04
C PHE A 32 -13.52 5.81 2.94
N CYS A 33 -14.79 5.52 2.67
CA CYS A 33 -15.61 6.31 1.75
C CYS A 33 -15.72 7.77 2.18
N GLU A 34 -15.94 8.05 3.47
CA GLU A 34 -15.99 9.40 4.02
C GLU A 34 -14.66 10.14 3.83
N SER A 35 -13.53 9.51 4.19
CA SER A 35 -12.19 10.09 3.98
C SER A 35 -11.91 10.39 2.50
N LEU A 36 -12.36 9.53 1.58
CA LEU A 36 -12.22 9.78 0.14
C LEU A 36 -13.10 10.92 -0.36
N LYS A 37 -14.32 11.09 0.20
CA LYS A 37 -15.18 12.24 -0.11
C LYS A 37 -14.51 13.54 0.27
N GLU A 38 -13.97 13.61 1.48
CA GLU A 38 -13.29 14.80 2.00
C GLU A 38 -12.01 15.13 1.23
N VAL A 39 -11.11 14.15 1.08
CA VAL A 39 -9.81 14.38 0.42
C VAL A 39 -9.97 14.61 -1.09
N GLY A 40 -10.88 13.88 -1.73
CA GLY A 40 -11.11 13.93 -3.17
C GLY A 40 -12.11 15.00 -3.61
N ASN A 41 -12.78 15.70 -2.70
CA ASN A 41 -13.95 16.54 -2.98
C ASN A 41 -14.97 15.80 -3.87
N LEU A 42 -15.24 14.54 -3.53
CA LEU A 42 -16.08 13.67 -4.34
C LEU A 42 -17.55 13.88 -3.97
N CYS A 43 -18.39 14.02 -5.00
CA CYS A 43 -19.84 14.07 -4.86
C CYS A 43 -20.47 12.89 -5.61
N ASP A 44 -21.62 12.44 -5.13
CA ASP A 44 -22.38 11.40 -5.81
C ASP A 44 -22.72 11.80 -7.25
N GLY A 45 -22.56 10.84 -8.16
CA GLY A 45 -23.02 11.00 -9.53
C GLY A 45 -24.52 10.75 -9.63
N LYS A 46 -25.13 11.20 -10.74
CA LYS A 46 -26.57 10.98 -11.01
C LYS A 46 -27.02 9.52 -10.94
N LYS A 47 -26.11 8.56 -11.16
CA LYS A 47 -26.42 7.12 -11.27
C LYS A 47 -25.54 6.21 -10.41
N VAL A 48 -24.53 6.77 -9.74
CA VAL A 48 -23.51 6.01 -9.02
C VAL A 48 -23.13 6.82 -7.80
N SER A 49 -23.34 6.26 -6.61
CA SER A 49 -22.86 6.88 -5.37
C SER A 49 -21.36 6.66 -5.18
N ILE A 50 -20.74 7.43 -4.28
CA ILE A 50 -19.32 7.23 -3.97
C ILE A 50 -19.06 5.86 -3.37
N GLU A 51 -19.93 5.37 -2.48
CA GLU A 51 -19.80 4.03 -1.93
C GLU A 51 -19.80 2.97 -3.04
N GLU A 52 -20.59 3.18 -4.10
CA GLU A 52 -20.68 2.23 -5.21
C GLU A 52 -19.42 2.29 -6.06
N ALA A 53 -18.95 3.50 -6.34
CA ALA A 53 -17.71 3.74 -7.05
C ALA A 53 -16.50 3.14 -6.31
N VAL A 54 -16.44 3.29 -4.98
CA VAL A 54 -15.38 2.70 -4.15
C VAL A 54 -15.51 1.18 -4.10
N ALA A 55 -16.72 0.63 -3.99
CA ALA A 55 -16.94 -0.81 -4.04
C ALA A 55 -16.49 -1.43 -5.38
N MET A 56 -16.82 -0.78 -6.51
CA MET A 56 -16.36 -1.17 -7.85
C MET A 56 -14.83 -1.17 -7.94
N PHE A 57 -14.20 -0.12 -7.40
CA PHE A 57 -12.75 0.03 -7.37
C PHE A 57 -12.08 -1.07 -6.51
N LEU A 58 -12.58 -1.30 -5.29
CA LEU A 58 -12.00 -2.27 -4.36
C LEU A 58 -12.12 -3.71 -4.88
N ILE A 59 -13.29 -4.13 -5.35
CA ILE A 59 -13.47 -5.47 -5.94
C ILE A 59 -12.50 -5.69 -7.11
N ARG A 60 -12.27 -4.66 -7.92
CA ARG A 60 -11.33 -4.71 -9.05
C ARG A 60 -9.89 -4.95 -8.60
N ILE A 61 -9.41 -4.24 -7.58
CA ILE A 61 -8.02 -4.33 -7.12
C ILE A 61 -7.79 -5.54 -6.21
N CYS A 62 -8.74 -5.87 -5.33
CA CYS A 62 -8.62 -6.96 -4.35
C CYS A 62 -8.63 -8.35 -4.98
N HIS A 63 -9.28 -8.50 -6.13
CA HIS A 63 -9.42 -9.79 -6.84
C HIS A 63 -8.79 -9.77 -8.24
N ASN A 64 -8.11 -8.68 -8.61
CA ASN A 64 -7.52 -8.48 -9.94
C ASN A 64 -8.51 -8.77 -11.11
N LEU A 65 -9.77 -8.35 -10.97
CA LEU A 65 -10.80 -8.64 -11.98
C LEU A 65 -10.61 -7.81 -13.26
N ARG A 66 -11.16 -8.24 -14.38
CA ARG A 66 -11.23 -7.39 -15.58
C ARG A 66 -12.38 -6.40 -15.45
N HIS A 67 -12.29 -5.22 -16.07
CA HIS A 67 -13.34 -4.19 -15.99
C HIS A 67 -14.72 -4.72 -16.41
N TRP A 68 -14.78 -5.63 -17.39
CA TRP A 68 -16.05 -6.20 -17.86
C TRP A 68 -16.76 -7.05 -16.79
N VAL A 69 -16.02 -7.70 -15.89
CA VAL A 69 -16.63 -8.47 -14.79
C VAL A 69 -17.31 -7.50 -13.80
N VAL A 70 -16.70 -6.34 -13.59
CA VAL A 70 -17.27 -5.28 -12.75
C VAL A 70 -18.49 -4.65 -13.42
N THR A 71 -18.47 -4.45 -14.75
CA THR A 71 -19.65 -3.93 -15.48
C THR A 71 -20.84 -4.87 -15.37
N GLU A 72 -20.62 -6.18 -15.49
CA GLU A 72 -21.68 -7.18 -15.35
C GLU A 72 -22.19 -7.23 -13.90
N ARG A 73 -21.29 -7.18 -12.92
CA ARG A 73 -21.69 -7.27 -11.50
C ARG A 73 -22.49 -6.06 -11.02
N PHE A 74 -22.11 -4.86 -11.45
CA PHE A 74 -22.73 -3.61 -11.02
C PHE A 74 -23.73 -3.03 -12.05
N GLN A 75 -23.94 -3.73 -13.16
CA GLN A 75 -24.90 -3.32 -14.22
C GLN A 75 -24.64 -1.91 -14.77
N HIS A 76 -23.37 -1.52 -14.83
CA HIS A 76 -22.93 -0.23 -15.39
C HIS A 76 -22.15 -0.41 -16.69
N SER A 77 -22.21 0.58 -17.57
CA SER A 77 -21.40 0.57 -18.80
C SER A 77 -19.90 0.54 -18.50
N LEU A 78 -19.10 -0.01 -19.43
CA LEU A 78 -17.63 0.00 -19.33
C LEU A 78 -17.07 1.42 -19.19
N HIS A 79 -17.70 2.39 -19.86
CA HIS A 79 -17.33 3.79 -19.73
C HIS A 79 -17.51 4.31 -18.29
N THR A 80 -18.66 4.00 -17.68
CA THR A 80 -18.96 4.39 -16.28
C THR A 80 -17.95 3.78 -15.31
N VAL A 81 -17.69 2.48 -15.42
CA VAL A 81 -16.74 1.76 -14.54
C VAL A 81 -15.33 2.34 -14.69
N ASN A 82 -14.85 2.54 -15.92
CA ASN A 82 -13.52 3.09 -16.16
C ASN A 82 -13.40 4.55 -15.66
N LYS A 83 -14.44 5.37 -15.88
CA LYS A 83 -14.48 6.75 -15.39
C LYS A 83 -14.34 6.79 -13.86
N TRP A 84 -15.14 6.02 -13.14
CA TRP A 84 -15.10 5.99 -11.68
C TRP A 84 -13.81 5.37 -11.15
N PHE A 85 -13.28 4.33 -11.80
CA PHE A 85 -12.00 3.74 -11.43
C PHE A 85 -10.89 4.80 -11.33
N TRP A 86 -10.76 5.67 -12.34
CA TRP A 86 -9.75 6.73 -12.34
C TRP A 86 -10.01 7.84 -11.33
N ILE A 87 -11.28 8.20 -11.10
CA ILE A 87 -11.66 9.20 -10.09
C ILE A 87 -11.27 8.70 -8.69
N ILE A 88 -11.66 7.47 -8.37
CA ILE A 88 -11.36 6.86 -7.07
C ILE A 88 -9.85 6.62 -6.91
N LEU A 89 -9.16 6.13 -7.95
CA LEU A 89 -7.71 5.93 -7.90
C LEU A 89 -6.97 7.23 -7.54
N LYS A 90 -7.35 8.36 -8.15
CA LYS A 90 -6.75 9.67 -7.83
C LYS A 90 -7.00 10.09 -6.39
N ALA A 91 -8.23 9.89 -5.89
CA ALA A 91 -8.57 10.20 -4.50
C ALA A 91 -7.78 9.31 -3.51
N VAL A 92 -7.64 8.01 -3.81
CA VAL A 92 -6.85 7.06 -3.02
C VAL A 92 -5.37 7.46 -3.01
N CYS A 93 -4.78 7.82 -4.16
CA CYS A 93 -3.39 8.30 -4.19
C CYS A 93 -3.21 9.56 -3.36
N LYS A 94 -4.15 10.51 -3.42
CA LYS A 94 -4.11 11.74 -2.63
C LYS A 94 -4.24 11.47 -1.13
N LEU A 95 -5.15 10.56 -0.73
CA LEU A 95 -5.25 10.10 0.65
C LEU A 95 -3.95 9.43 1.10
N GLY A 96 -3.38 8.58 0.24
CA GLY A 96 -2.08 7.93 0.44
C GLY A 96 -0.97 8.92 0.79
N THR A 97 -0.85 10.02 0.06
CA THR A 97 0.16 11.06 0.36
C THR A 97 -0.05 11.76 1.71
N GLY A 98 -1.27 11.77 2.23
CA GLY A 98 -1.58 12.34 3.55
C GLY A 98 -1.37 11.36 4.71
N ILE A 99 -1.45 10.04 4.48
CA ILE A 99 -1.35 9.02 5.52
C ILE A 99 0.00 8.31 5.56
N ILE A 100 0.65 8.11 4.42
CA ILE A 100 1.95 7.43 4.30
C ILE A 100 3.04 8.48 4.46
N HIS A 101 3.38 8.77 5.71
CA HIS A 101 4.50 9.61 6.05
C HIS A 101 5.05 9.20 7.41
N GLN A 102 6.33 9.48 7.65
CA GLN A 102 6.90 9.30 8.97
C GLN A 102 6.25 10.26 9.95
N ILE A 103 5.65 9.72 11.00
CA ILE A 103 5.22 10.51 12.15
C ILE A 103 6.47 10.80 12.98
N ASN A 104 6.65 12.06 13.42
CA ASN A 104 7.77 12.46 14.27
C ASN A 104 7.74 11.70 15.60
N GLN A 105 8.41 10.55 15.64
CA GLN A 105 8.61 9.78 16.86
C GLN A 105 9.69 10.47 17.68
N THR A 106 9.27 11.14 18.74
CA THR A 106 10.16 11.83 19.70
C THR A 106 10.75 10.88 20.74
N SER A 107 10.24 9.64 20.82
CA SER A 107 10.71 8.64 21.77
C SER A 107 10.60 7.22 21.20
N THR A 108 11.45 6.33 21.71
CA THR A 108 11.44 4.90 21.36
C THR A 108 10.07 4.27 21.64
N HIS A 109 9.57 3.47 20.70
CA HIS A 109 8.26 2.83 20.80
C HIS A 109 8.10 2.01 22.10
N PRO A 110 6.92 2.03 22.77
CA PRO A 110 6.70 1.32 24.03
C PRO A 110 7.05 -0.18 23.98
N HIS A 111 6.79 -0.85 22.85
CA HIS A 111 7.14 -2.26 22.65
C HIS A 111 8.65 -2.54 22.77
N ILE A 112 9.50 -1.58 22.41
CA ILE A 112 10.96 -1.71 22.54
C ILE A 112 11.38 -1.27 23.94
N ARG A 113 10.86 -0.13 24.43
CA ARG A 113 11.24 0.46 25.72
C ARG A 113 11.00 -0.49 26.90
N GLY A 114 9.92 -1.26 26.87
CA GLY A 114 9.56 -2.20 27.93
C GLY A 114 10.34 -3.51 27.93
N ASN A 115 11.12 -3.80 26.88
CA ASN A 115 11.80 -5.08 26.72
C ASN A 115 13.33 -4.89 26.70
N PRO A 116 14.07 -5.23 27.78
CA PRO A 116 15.53 -5.04 27.85
C PRO A 116 16.30 -5.71 26.71
N LYS A 117 15.80 -6.83 26.17
CA LYS A 117 16.41 -7.53 25.03
C LYS A 117 16.26 -6.73 23.75
N TYR A 118 15.12 -6.10 23.51
CA TYR A 118 14.89 -5.29 22.30
C TYR A 118 15.45 -3.89 22.42
N TYR A 119 15.38 -3.29 23.61
CA TYR A 119 15.88 -1.95 23.87
C TYR A 119 17.36 -1.82 23.52
N LEU A 120 18.20 -2.81 23.84
CA LEU A 120 19.62 -2.74 23.52
C LEU A 120 19.93 -2.62 22.02
N TYR A 121 19.10 -3.23 21.15
CA TYR A 121 19.37 -3.31 19.71
C TYR A 121 18.52 -2.35 18.87
N PHE A 122 17.31 -2.02 19.33
CA PHE A 122 16.33 -1.25 18.57
C PHE A 122 16.01 0.10 19.20
N LYS A 123 16.81 0.55 20.17
CA LYS A 123 16.74 1.94 20.65
C LYS A 123 16.90 2.87 19.43
N ASP A 124 15.99 3.83 19.32
CA ASP A 124 15.92 4.83 18.24
C ASP A 124 15.53 4.27 16.86
N CYS A 125 15.16 2.98 16.76
CA CYS A 125 14.59 2.42 15.54
C CYS A 125 13.20 3.04 15.29
N ILE A 126 12.95 3.47 14.05
CA ILE A 126 11.69 4.09 13.64
C ILE A 126 10.71 3.09 12.98
N GLY A 127 11.17 1.88 12.67
CA GLY A 127 10.37 0.89 11.96
C GLY A 127 11.16 -0.21 11.30
N ALA A 128 10.48 -0.91 10.40
CA ALA A 128 10.99 -2.03 9.63
C ALA A 128 10.94 -1.74 8.13
N ILE A 129 12.00 -2.10 7.39
CA ILE A 129 12.06 -2.02 5.92
C ILE A 129 11.91 -3.42 5.33
N ASP A 130 11.10 -3.54 4.28
CA ASP A 130 11.06 -4.74 3.46
C ASP A 130 10.91 -4.44 1.96
N GLY A 131 11.50 -5.30 1.12
CA GLY A 131 11.30 -5.33 -0.32
C GLY A 131 10.24 -6.36 -0.70
N THR A 132 9.18 -5.94 -1.39
CA THR A 132 8.13 -6.83 -1.87
C THR A 132 7.99 -6.77 -3.39
N HIS A 133 7.74 -7.92 -4.01
CA HIS A 133 7.56 -8.00 -5.46
C HIS A 133 6.07 -7.97 -5.82
N VAL A 134 5.65 -6.89 -6.46
CA VAL A 134 4.27 -6.74 -6.96
C VAL A 134 4.25 -7.10 -8.44
N SER A 135 3.27 -7.92 -8.85
CA SER A 135 3.06 -8.20 -10.28
C SER A 135 2.74 -6.92 -11.04
N SER A 136 3.45 -6.68 -12.13
CA SER A 136 3.29 -5.49 -12.96
C SER A 136 3.04 -5.85 -14.41
N TRP A 137 2.38 -4.96 -15.14
CA TRP A 137 2.21 -5.09 -16.58
C TRP A 137 3.18 -4.13 -17.28
N ALA A 138 4.10 -4.65 -18.09
CA ALA A 138 5.03 -3.87 -18.89
C ALA A 138 4.80 -4.10 -20.39
N ARG A 139 4.97 -3.03 -21.20
CA ARG A 139 4.93 -3.11 -22.67
C ARG A 139 5.99 -4.08 -23.17
N ALA A 140 5.68 -4.88 -24.21
CA ALA A 140 6.54 -5.92 -24.78
C ALA A 140 8.02 -5.50 -24.99
N SER A 141 8.26 -4.26 -25.43
CA SER A 141 9.61 -3.73 -25.65
C SER A 141 10.44 -3.48 -24.38
N LYS A 142 9.82 -3.42 -23.20
CA LYS A 142 10.48 -3.28 -21.89
C LYS A 142 10.46 -4.58 -21.08
N GLN A 143 9.74 -5.62 -21.51
CA GLN A 143 9.55 -6.86 -20.75
C GLN A 143 10.86 -7.54 -20.36
N THR A 144 11.88 -7.47 -21.22
CA THR A 144 13.20 -8.07 -20.98
C THR A 144 13.89 -7.55 -19.70
N ALA A 145 13.63 -6.31 -19.29
CA ALA A 145 14.19 -5.73 -18.05
C ALA A 145 13.43 -6.18 -16.78
N PHE A 146 12.14 -6.54 -16.92
CA PHE A 146 11.25 -6.92 -15.82
C PHE A 146 11.08 -8.44 -15.66
N HIS A 147 11.83 -9.27 -16.39
CA HIS A 147 11.74 -10.73 -16.33
C HIS A 147 12.34 -11.29 -15.03
N GLY A 148 11.49 -11.66 -14.07
CA GLY A 148 11.90 -12.48 -12.93
C GLY A 148 12.26 -13.92 -13.31
N ARG A 149 12.67 -14.73 -12.32
CA ARG A 149 13.04 -16.16 -12.47
C ARG A 149 11.85 -17.08 -12.83
N LYS A 150 10.64 -16.52 -12.87
CA LYS A 150 9.38 -17.11 -13.39
C LYS A 150 8.77 -16.06 -14.32
N VAL A 151 8.06 -16.51 -15.36
CA VAL A 151 7.50 -15.80 -16.55
C VAL A 151 6.65 -14.53 -16.28
N LEU A 152 6.59 -14.02 -15.05
CA LEU A 152 5.83 -12.85 -14.64
C LEU A 152 6.73 -11.62 -14.50
N VAL A 153 6.33 -10.55 -15.20
CA VAL A 153 6.87 -9.19 -15.03
C VAL A 153 6.48 -8.71 -13.62
N THR A 154 7.46 -8.36 -12.80
CA THR A 154 7.24 -7.87 -11.43
C THR A 154 7.98 -6.55 -11.22
N GLN A 155 7.52 -5.74 -10.28
CA GLN A 155 8.16 -4.51 -9.83
C GLN A 155 8.58 -4.72 -8.37
N ASN A 156 9.80 -4.33 -8.03
CA ASN A 156 10.25 -4.30 -6.64
C ASN A 156 9.72 -3.01 -5.99
N VAL A 157 9.04 -3.17 -4.85
CA VAL A 157 8.50 -2.11 -4.03
C VAL A 157 9.13 -2.23 -2.65
N LEU A 158 9.91 -1.23 -2.27
CA LEU A 158 10.45 -1.12 -0.93
C LEU A 158 9.43 -0.40 -0.04
N THR A 159 9.17 -0.93 1.14
CA THR A 159 8.23 -0.34 2.10
C THR A 159 8.89 -0.19 3.45
N VAL A 160 8.55 0.86 4.18
CA VAL A 160 8.87 1.02 5.60
C VAL A 160 7.56 1.04 6.38
N CYS A 161 7.50 0.27 7.46
CA CYS A 161 6.40 0.30 8.40
C CYS A 161 6.89 0.61 9.82
N ASP A 162 6.06 1.25 10.64
CA ASP A 162 6.36 1.42 12.06
C ASP A 162 6.04 0.15 12.87
N PHE A 163 6.17 0.23 14.20
CA PHE A 163 5.90 -0.90 15.10
C PHE A 163 4.41 -1.25 15.24
N ASP A 164 3.52 -0.39 14.78
CA ASP A 164 2.08 -0.63 14.68
C ASP A 164 1.70 -1.20 13.30
N MET A 165 2.69 -1.56 12.48
CA MET A 165 2.55 -2.10 11.13
C MET A 165 1.91 -1.11 10.13
N LEU A 166 1.99 0.20 10.41
CA LEU A 166 1.53 1.24 9.50
C LEU A 166 2.66 1.63 8.55
N PHE A 167 2.37 1.70 7.25
CA PHE A 167 3.33 2.17 6.27
C PHE A 167 3.66 3.64 6.47
N THR A 168 4.95 3.92 6.67
CA THR A 168 5.51 5.28 6.82
C THR A 168 6.22 5.74 5.55
N PHE A 169 6.57 4.80 4.67
CA PHE A 169 7.20 5.08 3.38
C PHE A 169 6.96 3.93 2.39
N VAL A 170 6.73 4.27 1.12
CA VAL A 170 6.60 3.31 0.02
C VAL A 170 7.38 3.83 -1.17
N TYR A 171 8.32 3.03 -1.67
CA TYR A 171 9.15 3.34 -2.82
C TYR A 171 8.98 2.27 -3.89
N SER A 172 8.43 2.68 -5.03
CA SER A 172 8.16 1.81 -6.16
C SER A 172 8.79 2.39 -7.42
N GLY A 173 9.26 1.55 -8.32
CA GLY A 173 9.75 2.00 -9.64
C GLY A 173 10.74 1.04 -10.28
N TRP A 174 11.28 0.14 -9.47
CA TRP A 174 12.36 -0.75 -9.83
C TRP A 174 11.87 -2.05 -10.44
N GLU A 175 12.63 -2.58 -11.40
CA GLU A 175 12.33 -3.89 -11.96
C GLU A 175 12.40 -4.97 -10.88
N GLY A 176 11.54 -5.98 -10.94
CA GLY A 176 11.51 -7.07 -9.97
C GLY A 176 12.73 -7.99 -10.01
N THR A 177 13.66 -7.79 -10.93
CA THR A 177 14.99 -8.43 -10.94
C THR A 177 16.01 -7.66 -10.12
N THR A 178 15.72 -6.40 -9.80
CA THR A 178 16.61 -5.52 -9.05
C THR A 178 16.72 -5.99 -7.62
N ASN A 179 17.96 -6.10 -7.14
CA ASN A 179 18.28 -6.46 -5.76
C ASN A 179 17.75 -5.39 -4.79
N ASP A 180 17.12 -5.82 -3.69
CA ASP A 180 16.58 -4.95 -2.64
C ASP A 180 17.62 -3.94 -2.14
N SER A 181 18.90 -4.31 -2.08
CA SER A 181 19.97 -3.38 -1.67
C SER A 181 20.08 -2.20 -2.64
N LYS A 182 19.95 -2.43 -3.94
CA LYS A 182 20.02 -1.36 -4.95
C LYS A 182 18.78 -0.46 -4.88
N VAL A 183 17.61 -1.04 -4.68
CA VAL A 183 16.36 -0.26 -4.47
C VAL A 183 16.47 0.60 -3.21
N PHE A 184 17.04 0.04 -2.13
CA PHE A 184 17.26 0.75 -0.88
C PHE A 184 18.24 1.91 -1.04
N LEU A 185 19.39 1.71 -1.69
CA LEU A 185 20.36 2.79 -1.91
C LEU A 185 19.79 3.95 -2.72
N ASP A 186 19.00 3.64 -3.73
CA ASP A 186 18.31 4.65 -4.52
C ASP A 186 17.20 5.36 -3.72
N ALA A 187 16.48 4.63 -2.87
CA ALA A 187 15.50 5.23 -1.96
C ALA A 187 16.13 6.23 -0.99
N LEU A 188 17.42 6.07 -0.62
CA LEU A 188 18.14 6.99 0.26
C LEU A 188 18.50 8.34 -0.39
N SER A 189 18.32 8.49 -1.70
CA SER A 189 18.61 9.74 -2.39
C SER A 189 17.79 10.92 -1.81
N PRO A 190 18.38 12.13 -1.68
CA PRO A 190 17.75 13.26 -0.99
C PRO A 190 16.34 13.63 -1.50
N GLU A 191 16.07 13.42 -2.79
CA GLU A 191 14.79 13.69 -3.45
C GLU A 191 13.64 12.78 -2.97
N ASN A 192 13.95 11.61 -2.43
CA ASN A 192 12.97 10.59 -2.09
C ASN A 192 12.39 10.75 -0.68
N ASN A 193 12.85 11.72 0.12
CA ASN A 193 12.38 11.98 1.48
C ASN A 193 12.35 10.73 2.37
N PHE A 194 13.39 9.88 2.25
CA PHE A 194 13.48 8.65 3.01
C PHE A 194 13.45 8.91 4.52
N PRO A 195 12.66 8.14 5.30
CA PRO A 195 12.49 8.36 6.73
C PRO A 195 13.78 8.12 7.52
N LYS A 196 14.05 8.97 8.52
CA LYS A 196 15.30 8.96 9.30
C LYS A 196 15.01 9.11 10.81
N PRO A 197 15.80 8.46 11.69
CA PRO A 197 15.69 8.68 13.14
C PRO A 197 16.00 10.13 13.53
N ASN A 198 15.31 10.63 14.55
CA ASN A 198 15.55 11.97 15.11
C ASN A 198 16.78 11.95 16.04
N GLY A 199 17.99 12.00 15.49
CA GLY A 199 19.25 12.12 16.25
C GLY A 199 20.52 11.79 15.46
N GLU A 200 21.70 12.10 16.01
CA GLU A 200 23.02 11.75 15.44
C GLU A 200 23.32 10.23 15.47
N GLY A 201 22.38 9.43 15.98
CA GLY A 201 22.49 7.98 16.13
C GLY A 201 22.44 7.25 14.78
N THR A 202 23.44 6.40 14.54
CA THR A 202 23.66 5.64 13.30
C THR A 202 22.88 4.32 13.24
N ASN A 203 21.92 4.10 14.17
CA ASN A 203 21.22 2.82 14.29
C ASN A 203 20.07 2.76 13.30
N ILE A 204 20.42 2.16 12.18
CA ILE A 204 19.60 2.03 10.99
C ILE A 204 18.44 1.11 11.25
N ILE A 205 17.31 1.57 10.71
CA ILE A 205 16.04 0.90 10.51
C ILE A 205 16.23 -0.60 10.32
N CYS A 206 15.46 -1.40 11.04
CA CYS A 206 15.57 -2.85 10.94
C CYS A 206 15.07 -3.27 9.55
N ALA A 207 15.93 -3.76 8.66
CA ALA A 207 15.43 -4.50 7.50
C ALA A 207 14.78 -5.79 8.02
N ILE A 208 13.45 -5.89 7.96
CA ILE A 208 12.72 -7.11 8.27
C ILE A 208 12.24 -7.64 6.93
N PHE A 209 12.78 -8.77 6.48
CA PHE A 209 12.23 -9.45 5.32
C PHE A 209 10.87 -10.05 5.69
N VAL A 210 9.76 -9.39 5.34
CA VAL A 210 8.39 -9.87 5.55
C VAL A 210 8.03 -10.76 4.36
N LYS A 211 8.50 -12.02 4.42
CA LYS A 211 7.86 -13.07 3.62
C LYS A 211 6.59 -13.51 4.33
N ASP A 212 5.46 -13.36 3.63
CA ASP A 212 4.16 -13.98 3.89
C ASP A 212 3.96 -14.47 5.33
N VAL A 213 3.51 -13.57 6.21
CA VAL A 213 3.00 -13.88 7.57
C VAL A 213 3.78 -15.00 8.28
N ASP A 214 5.11 -14.85 8.38
CA ASP A 214 5.92 -15.49 9.42
C ASP A 214 7.19 -14.65 9.60
N VAL A 215 7.32 -14.03 10.78
CA VAL A 215 8.41 -13.10 11.10
C VAL A 215 9.71 -13.90 11.27
N HIS A 216 10.60 -13.83 10.28
CA HIS A 216 11.99 -14.27 10.42
C HIS A 216 12.92 -13.05 10.48
N VAL A 217 13.49 -12.79 11.66
CA VAL A 217 14.41 -11.66 11.87
C VAL A 217 15.80 -12.05 11.36
N GLU A 218 16.21 -11.52 10.21
CA GLU A 218 17.59 -11.66 9.72
C GLU A 218 18.37 -10.36 9.92
N LYS A 219 19.50 -10.42 10.63
CA LYS A 219 20.37 -9.26 10.87
C LYS A 219 21.07 -8.87 9.57
N LYS A 220 20.79 -7.67 9.05
CA LYS A 220 21.67 -7.02 8.07
C LYS A 220 22.07 -5.65 8.61
N ASN A 221 23.35 -5.49 8.92
CA ASN A 221 23.94 -4.21 9.28
C ASN A 221 24.16 -3.41 7.99
N TYR A 222 23.18 -2.62 7.60
CA TYR A 222 23.43 -1.53 6.66
C TYR A 222 23.95 -0.36 7.48
N SER A 223 25.12 0.18 7.14
CA SER A 223 25.68 1.42 7.69
C SER A 223 25.54 2.50 6.62
N ILE A 224 24.84 3.60 6.93
CA ILE A 224 24.68 4.75 6.00
C ILE A 224 26.04 5.40 5.72
N LYS A 225 27.02 5.26 6.63
CA LYS A 225 28.39 5.73 6.41
C LYS A 225 29.14 4.93 5.34
N ASP A 226 28.76 3.68 5.11
CA ASP A 226 29.49 2.78 4.22
C ASP A 226 29.04 2.91 2.75
N THR A 227 28.03 3.75 2.46
CA THR A 227 27.54 3.97 1.09
C THR A 227 27.78 5.39 0.55
N LEU A 228 28.45 6.24 1.33
CA LEU A 228 28.90 7.57 0.89
C LEU A 228 30.43 7.59 0.88
N HIS A 229 31.03 6.86 -0.07
CA HIS A 229 32.40 7.04 -0.51
C HIS A 229 32.53 6.77 -2.01
#